data_AF-A0A2E7UHQ0-F1
#
_entry.id   AF-A0A2E7UHQ0-F1
#
_cell.length_a   1.000
_cell.length_b   1.000
_cell.length_c   1.000
_cell.angle_alpha   90.00
_cell.angle_beta   90.00
_cell.angle_gamma   90.00
#
_symmetry.space_group_name_H-M   'P 1'
#
loop_
_entity.id
_entity.type
_entity.pdbx_description
1 polymer ?
#
loop_
_entity_poly.entity_id
_entity_poly.type
_entity_poly.pdbx_seq_one_letter_code
_entity_poly.pdbx_strand_id
1 'polypeptide(L)'
;MRQIAITVEPKAAEQAAQTAKESGASIFAEIDAHQGDAPCRLLIVGSPNARVEYLFAALDALEPLRATFLAQRHPLTETAIG
;
A
#
# COMPACT_ATOMS: atom_id res chain seq x y z
N MET A 1 4.07 15.67 -1.11
CA MET A 1 3.75 14.49 -0.27
C MET A 1 2.66 13.71 -0.99
N ARG A 2 2.73 12.38 -0.99
CA ARG A 2 1.65 11.49 -1.43
C ARG A 2 1.20 10.64 -0.24
N GLN A 3 -0.10 10.43 -0.15
CA GLN A 3 -0.70 9.50 0.81
C GLN A 3 -1.01 8.20 0.08
N ILE A 4 -0.58 7.08 0.67
CA ILE A 4 -0.63 5.76 0.04
C ILE A 4 -1.26 4.79 1.04
N ALA A 5 -2.19 3.98 0.56
CA ALA A 5 -2.80 2.91 1.31
C ALA A 5 -2.11 1.59 0.92
N ILE A 6 -1.57 0.88 1.91
CA ILE A 6 -0.84 -0.37 1.70
C ILE A 6 -1.53 -1.47 2.50
N THR A 7 -1.99 -2.51 1.81
CA THR A 7 -2.59 -3.69 2.43
C THR A 7 -1.54 -4.80 2.53
N VAL A 8 -1.40 -5.39 3.71
CA VAL A 8 -0.38 -6.41 4.01
C VAL A 8 -0.99 -7.55 4.84
N GLU A 9 -0.37 -8.72 4.82
CA GLU A 9 -0.73 -9.81 5.73
C GLU A 9 -0.46 -9.39 7.19
N PRO A 10 -1.28 -9.82 8.17
CA PRO A 10 -1.14 -9.37 9.56
C PRO A 10 0.25 -9.64 10.15
N LYS A 11 0.86 -10.79 9.82
CA LYS A 11 2.22 -11.15 10.27
C LYS A 11 3.32 -10.25 9.70
N ALA A 12 3.05 -9.54 8.61
CA ALA A 12 4.01 -8.69 7.91
C ALA A 12 3.83 -7.20 8.24
N ALA A 13 2.78 -6.84 9.00
CA ALA A 13 2.42 -5.47 9.30
C ALA A 13 3.54 -4.67 9.99
N GLU A 14 4.14 -5.24 11.02
CA GLU A 14 5.20 -4.60 11.77
C GLU A 14 6.44 -4.33 10.88
N GLN A 15 6.84 -5.32 10.10
CA GLN A 15 7.96 -5.20 9.17
C GLN A 15 7.67 -4.16 8.08
N ALA A 16 6.47 -4.18 7.50
CA ALA A 16 6.04 -3.20 6.50
C ALA A 16 6.06 -1.76 7.03
N ALA A 17 5.54 -1.56 8.26
CA ALA A 17 5.54 -0.25 8.91
C ALA A 17 6.97 0.24 9.19
N GLN A 18 7.86 -0.66 9.61
CA GLN A 18 9.27 -0.34 9.84
C GLN A 18 9.98 0.04 8.55
N THR A 19 9.84 -0.75 7.48
CA THR A 19 10.43 -0.45 6.17
C THR A 19 9.90 0.85 5.56
N ALA A 20 8.61 1.16 5.76
CA ALA A 20 8.05 2.44 5.35
C ALA A 20 8.73 3.62 6.08
N LYS A 21 8.95 3.50 7.40
CA LYS A 21 9.66 4.52 8.19
C LYS A 21 11.12 4.70 7.72
N GLU A 22 11.83 3.60 7.50
CA GLU A 22 13.21 3.61 7.00
C GLU A 22 13.33 4.23 5.60
N SER A 23 12.26 4.11 4.80
CA SER A 23 12.14 4.75 3.48
C SER A 23 11.83 6.25 3.55
N GLY A 24 11.71 6.81 4.75
CA GLY A 24 11.38 8.22 4.98
C GLY A 24 9.89 8.52 4.88
N ALA A 25 9.02 7.51 4.94
CA ALA A 25 7.58 7.71 5.06
C ALA A 25 7.16 7.84 6.55
N SER A 26 6.03 8.49 6.79
CA SER A 26 5.35 8.50 8.08
C SER A 26 4.15 7.57 8.05
N ILE A 27 3.87 6.89 9.17
CA ILE A 27 2.64 6.12 9.35
C ILE A 27 1.58 7.03 9.94
N PHE A 28 0.47 7.20 9.23
CA PHE A 28 -0.68 7.97 9.68
C PHE A 28 -1.69 7.11 10.45
N ALA A 29 -1.94 5.89 9.96
CA ALA A 29 -2.84 4.94 10.60
C ALA A 29 -2.45 3.50 10.28
N GLU A 30 -2.77 2.61 11.23
CA GLU A 30 -2.71 1.17 11.05
C GLU A 30 -4.06 0.58 11.48
N ILE A 31 -4.69 -0.17 10.58
CA ILE A 31 -6.10 -0.57 10.73
C ILE A 31 -6.21 -2.07 10.51
N ASP A 32 -6.87 -2.78 11.44
CA ASP A 32 -7.28 -4.17 11.22
C ASP A 32 -8.39 -4.19 10.17
N ALA A 33 -8.16 -4.91 9.08
CA ALA A 33 -9.01 -4.93 7.91
C ALA A 33 -9.22 -6.35 7.40
N HIS A 34 -10.09 -6.50 6.42
CA HIS A 34 -10.32 -7.75 5.71
C HIS A 34 -10.33 -7.50 4.21
N GLN A 35 -9.74 -8.43 3.44
CA GLN A 35 -9.85 -8.48 1.99
C GLN A 35 -10.72 -9.70 1.62
N GLY A 36 -12.02 -9.46 1.42
CA GLY A 36 -13.00 -10.54 1.46
C GLY A 36 -13.07 -11.12 2.88
N ASP A 37 -12.90 -12.43 3.02
CA ASP A 37 -12.86 -13.13 4.32
C ASP A 37 -11.44 -13.24 4.91
N ALA A 38 -10.40 -12.83 4.19
CA ALA A 38 -9.02 -12.92 4.65
C ALA A 38 -8.64 -11.70 5.52
N PRO A 39 -8.17 -11.89 6.77
CA PRO A 39 -7.72 -10.79 7.61
C PRO A 39 -6.42 -10.17 7.05
N CYS A 40 -6.34 -8.85 7.09
CA CYS A 40 -5.18 -8.08 6.65
C CYS A 40 -4.96 -6.85 7.54
N ARG A 41 -3.81 -6.20 7.39
CA ARG A 41 -3.54 -4.89 7.98
C ARG A 41 -3.49 -3.85 6.88
N LEU A 42 -4.21 -2.74 7.06
CA LEU A 42 -4.14 -1.58 6.19
C LEU A 42 -3.27 -0.50 6.84
N LEU A 43 -2.20 -0.11 6.16
CA LEU A 43 -1.31 0.97 6.55
C LEU A 43 -1.61 2.20 5.69
N ILE A 44 -1.86 3.34 6.32
CA ILE A 44 -1.97 4.62 5.63
C ILE A 44 -0.66 5.37 5.85
N VAL A 45 0.11 5.57 4.78
CA VAL A 45 1.45 6.15 4.86
C VAL A 45 1.54 7.46 4.08
N GLY A 46 2.27 8.42 4.63
CA GLY A 46 2.63 9.67 3.96
C GLY A 46 4.08 9.63 3.50
N SER A 47 4.34 9.80 2.21
CA SER A 47 5.70 9.79 1.66
C SER A 47 6.02 11.06 0.86
N PRO A 48 7.24 11.63 0.97
CA PRO A 48 7.70 12.68 0.06
C PRO A 48 7.66 12.19 -1.39
N ASN A 49 7.23 13.04 -2.34
CA ASN A 49 7.07 12.63 -3.75
C ASN A 49 8.37 12.01 -4.32
N ALA A 50 9.52 12.58 -3.96
CA ALA A 50 10.84 12.11 -4.38
C ALA A 50 11.26 10.74 -3.78
N ARG A 51 10.52 10.23 -2.81
CA ARG A 51 10.80 8.97 -2.10
C ARG A 51 9.78 7.87 -2.38
N VAL A 52 8.73 8.16 -3.15
CA VAL A 52 7.64 7.21 -3.42
C VAL A 52 8.14 5.96 -4.14
N GLU A 53 8.99 6.10 -5.15
CA GLU A 53 9.55 4.95 -5.86
C GLU A 53 10.46 4.10 -4.96
N TYR A 54 11.28 4.75 -4.13
CA TYR A 54 12.12 4.06 -3.15
C TYR A 54 11.28 3.29 -2.12
N LEU A 55 10.22 3.90 -1.61
CA LEU A 55 9.27 3.24 -0.70
C LEU A 55 8.67 1.99 -1.34
N PHE A 56 8.23 2.07 -2.60
CA PHE A 56 7.67 0.90 -3.27
C PHE A 56 8.71 -0.19 -3.51
N ALA A 57 9.92 0.16 -3.94
CA ALA A 57 11.00 -0.81 -4.10
C ALA A 57 11.38 -1.50 -2.78
N ALA A 58 11.40 -0.75 -1.67
CA ALA A 58 11.71 -1.30 -0.36
C ALA A 58 10.62 -2.25 0.16
N LEU A 59 9.34 -1.93 -0.11
CA LEU A 59 8.22 -2.79 0.27
C LEU A 59 8.10 -4.04 -0.62
N ASP A 60 8.42 -3.94 -1.91
CA ASP A 60 8.40 -5.07 -2.85
C ASP A 60 9.51 -6.09 -2.54
N ALA A 61 10.61 -5.64 -1.93
CA ALA A 61 11.70 -6.50 -1.47
C ALA A 61 11.36 -7.34 -0.22
N LEU A 62 10.21 -7.10 0.41
CA LEU A 62 9.76 -7.87 1.57
C LEU A 62 8.92 -9.06 1.07
N GLU A 63 9.43 -10.29 1.18
CA GLU A 63 8.55 -11.47 1.11
C GLU A 63 7.90 -11.69 2.49
N PRO A 64 6.56 -11.83 2.62
CA PRO A 64 5.53 -12.07 1.60
C PRO A 64 4.71 -10.82 1.20
N LEU A 65 5.22 -9.60 1.36
CA LEU A 65 4.59 -8.34 0.92
C LEU A 65 4.57 -8.22 -0.61
N ARG A 66 3.83 -9.07 -1.29
CA ARG A 66 3.27 -8.69 -2.60
C ARG A 66 2.19 -7.65 -2.35
N ALA A 67 2.61 -6.40 -2.17
CA ALA A 67 1.72 -5.26 -1.98
C ALA A 67 0.69 -5.26 -3.13
N THR A 68 -0.58 -5.52 -2.80
CA THR A 68 -1.64 -5.51 -3.80
C THR A 68 -2.02 -4.06 -4.05
N PHE A 69 -1.48 -3.48 -5.12
CA PHE A 69 -1.84 -2.15 -5.56
C PHE A 69 -3.21 -2.21 -6.24
N LEU A 70 -4.23 -1.67 -5.58
CA LEU A 70 -5.53 -1.47 -6.22
C LEU A 70 -5.37 -0.39 -7.30
N ALA A 71 -5.30 -0.82 -8.57
CA ALA A 71 -5.48 0.08 -9.68
C ALA A 71 -6.85 0.75 -9.55
N GLN A 72 -6.89 2.09 -9.58
CA GLN A 72 -8.15 2.81 -9.69
C GLN A 72 -8.81 2.41 -11.02
N ARG A 73 -9.86 1.59 -10.96
CA ARG A 73 -10.84 1.56 -12.05
C ARG A 73 -11.55 2.91 -12.01
N HIS A 74 -11.13 3.81 -12.89
CA HIS A 74 -12.00 4.92 -13.27
C HIS A 74 -13.27 4.32 -13.90
N PRO A 75 -14.46 4.54 -13.34
CA PRO A 75 -15.66 4.38 -14.13
C PRO A 75 -15.67 5.53 -15.15
N LEU A 76 -16.12 5.21 -16.37
CA LEU A 76 -16.28 6.10 -17.53
C LEU A 76 -15.04 6.18 -18.44
N THR A 77 -14.96 5.28 -19.41
CA THR A 77 -14.98 5.51 -20.87
C THR A 77 -14.56 4.16 -21.49
N GLU A 78 -15.47 3.30 -21.91
CA GLU A 78 -15.85 3.24 -23.32
C GLU A 78 -17.36 3.15 -23.50
N THR A 79 -17.88 4.29 -23.93
CA THR A 79 -19.07 4.46 -24.75
C THR A 79 -19.03 3.52 -25.95
N ALA A 80 -20.15 2.83 -26.17
CA ALA A 80 -20.68 2.31 -27.43
C ALA A 80 -19.78 2.35 -28.68
N ILE A 81 -19.37 1.18 -29.19
CA ILE A 81 -19.28 0.92 -30.64
C ILE A 81 -19.55 -0.58 -30.88
N GLY A 82 -20.59 -0.90 -31.68
CA GLY A 82 -20.79 -2.21 -32.29
C GLY A 82 -22.13 -2.88 -31.95
#